data_AF-A0A927J2G6-F1
#
_entry.id   AF-A0A927J2G6-F1
#
_cell.length_a   1.000
_cell.length_b   1.000
_cell.length_c   1.000
_cell.angle_alpha   90.00
_cell.angle_beta   90.00
_cell.angle_gamma   90.00
#
_symmetry.space_group_name_H-M   'P 1'
#
loop_
_entity.id
_entity.type
_entity.pdbx_description
1 polymer ?
#
loop_
_entity_poly.entity_id
_entity_poly.type
_entity_poly.pdbx_seq_one_letter_code
_entity_poly.pdbx_strand_id
1 'polypeptide(L)'
;MNTYAPTGAQLRIVHGDHAATITEVGAAVREYTVGGRPVFVPFPADELSPAFNGGVLVPWPNRLRDGAYELDGTAYQVPITEPRRGTALHGLACWQRWGVVEHDVATVTLELALVPTPGYPFSVVTRVTYSLGDDGLHVRVRTTNVGPGAAPYGVGFHPWLSPNGADLDECTLRLDATTRVTTDDRLLPTGTEPASGSFDLREARPLAGVDLDDAYVDVLRDDDGLSWTRLAAPDGRTAAIWMDSTMDTWQVCTGDHVDPAFRRSGVAAEPMSCIADAFRTGDRLVRLTTGQTHEVTWGATLL
;
A
#
# COMPACT_ATOMS: atom_id res chain seq x y z
N MET A 1 -17.55 -1.76 -26.79
CA MET A 1 -16.14 -2.04 -26.42
C MET A 1 -15.57 -0.75 -25.88
N ASN A 2 -15.18 -0.73 -24.61
CA ASN A 2 -14.43 0.40 -24.09
C ASN A 2 -13.07 0.37 -24.81
N THR A 3 -12.75 1.37 -25.63
CA THR A 3 -11.50 1.39 -26.41
C THR A 3 -10.28 1.67 -25.54
N TYR A 4 -10.47 1.86 -24.23
CA TYR A 4 -9.45 2.16 -23.24
C TYR A 4 -9.61 1.25 -22.02
N ALA A 5 -8.50 0.70 -21.53
CA ALA A 5 -8.43 -0.03 -20.27
C ALA A 5 -8.96 0.84 -19.10
N PRO A 6 -9.77 0.31 -18.17
CA PRO A 6 -10.28 1.09 -17.04
C PRO A 6 -9.19 1.72 -16.19
N THR A 7 -8.02 1.06 -16.09
CA THR A 7 -6.84 1.56 -15.37
C THR A 7 -5.87 2.37 -16.22
N GLY A 8 -6.27 2.75 -17.44
CA GLY A 8 -5.48 3.60 -18.34
C GLY A 8 -4.29 2.88 -18.99
N ALA A 9 -3.25 3.64 -19.34
CA ALA A 9 -2.06 3.07 -19.97
C ALA A 9 -1.41 1.98 -19.11
N GLN A 10 -0.85 0.95 -19.77
CA GLN A 10 -0.20 -0.20 -19.16
C GLN A 10 1.32 -0.08 -19.41
N LEU A 11 2.05 0.39 -18.41
CA LEU A 11 3.44 0.80 -18.49
C LEU A 11 4.33 -0.36 -18.03
N ARG A 12 4.84 -1.12 -19.00
CA ARG A 12 5.66 -2.30 -18.72
C ARG A 12 7.13 -1.94 -18.57
N ILE A 13 7.77 -2.49 -17.54
CA ILE A 13 9.21 -2.44 -17.30
C ILE A 13 9.78 -3.86 -17.12
N VAL A 14 11.04 -4.07 -17.50
CA VAL A 14 11.75 -5.36 -17.45
C VAL A 14 13.22 -5.16 -17.08
N HIS A 15 13.79 -6.10 -16.32
CA HIS A 15 15.23 -6.21 -16.06
C HIS A 15 15.58 -7.67 -15.74
N GLY A 16 16.43 -8.30 -16.55
CA GLY A 16 16.69 -9.74 -16.42
C GLY A 16 15.39 -10.56 -16.48
N ASP A 17 15.16 -11.38 -15.47
CA ASP A 17 13.94 -12.19 -15.32
C ASP A 17 12.78 -11.44 -14.64
N HIS A 18 13.00 -10.20 -14.20
CA HIS A 18 11.99 -9.36 -13.56
C HIS A 18 11.13 -8.66 -14.60
N ALA A 19 9.83 -8.65 -14.38
CA ALA A 19 8.90 -7.90 -15.19
C ALA A 19 7.74 -7.36 -14.36
N ALA A 20 7.45 -6.07 -14.51
CA ALA A 20 6.31 -5.40 -13.87
C ALA A 20 5.49 -4.60 -14.88
N THR A 21 4.19 -4.47 -14.60
CA THR A 21 3.27 -3.61 -15.35
C THR A 21 2.62 -2.62 -14.39
N ILE A 22 2.86 -1.33 -14.59
CA ILE A 22 2.31 -0.24 -13.79
C ILE A 22 1.16 0.42 -14.57
N THR A 23 0.05 0.76 -13.91
CA THR A 23 -1.10 1.39 -14.56
C THR A 23 -1.10 2.91 -14.37
N GLU A 24 -1.54 3.64 -15.39
CA GLU A 24 -1.72 5.10 -15.33
C GLU A 24 -2.68 5.53 -14.21
N VAL A 25 -3.75 4.78 -14.00
CA VAL A 25 -4.68 5.05 -12.89
C VAL A 25 -4.12 4.44 -11.60
N GLY A 26 -4.11 5.26 -10.55
CA GLY A 26 -3.64 4.88 -9.21
C GLY A 26 -2.13 4.64 -9.10
N ALA A 27 -1.38 4.80 -10.20
CA ALA A 27 -0.02 4.33 -10.35
C ALA A 27 0.14 2.87 -9.92
N ALA A 28 -0.87 2.02 -10.15
CA ALA A 28 -0.93 0.72 -9.50
C ALA A 28 0.03 -0.30 -10.12
N VAL A 29 0.70 -1.11 -9.30
CA VAL A 29 1.44 -2.28 -9.79
C VAL A 29 0.45 -3.40 -10.10
N ARG A 30 0.01 -3.50 -11.37
CA ARG A 30 -0.97 -4.51 -11.80
C ARG A 30 -0.38 -5.91 -11.84
N GLU A 31 0.88 -6.03 -12.22
CA GLU A 31 1.60 -7.29 -12.32
C GLU A 31 3.04 -7.08 -11.87
N TYR A 32 3.58 -8.03 -11.12
CA TYR A 32 5.02 -8.17 -10.92
C TYR A 32 5.38 -9.66 -10.86
N THR A 33 6.33 -10.07 -11.70
CA THR A 33 6.76 -11.46 -11.88
C THR A 33 8.27 -11.56 -11.92
N VAL A 34 8.81 -12.71 -11.49
CA VAL A 34 10.22 -13.09 -11.64
C VAL A 34 10.28 -14.45 -12.33
N GLY A 35 10.88 -14.53 -13.53
CA GLY A 35 10.90 -15.77 -14.31
C GLY A 35 9.49 -16.29 -14.66
N GLY A 36 8.52 -15.39 -14.79
CA GLY A 36 7.10 -15.71 -15.04
C GLY A 36 6.30 -16.11 -13.80
N ARG A 37 6.95 -16.26 -12.63
CA ARG A 37 6.30 -16.54 -11.34
C ARG A 37 5.76 -15.23 -10.73
N PRO A 38 4.45 -15.11 -10.45
CA PRO A 38 3.89 -13.92 -9.80
C PRO A 38 4.46 -13.72 -8.40
N VAL A 39 4.98 -12.51 -8.15
CA VAL A 39 5.26 -12.00 -6.82
C VAL A 39 4.02 -11.30 -6.28
N PHE A 40 3.33 -10.55 -7.14
CA PHE A 40 2.05 -9.94 -6.82
C PHE A 40 0.87 -10.64 -7.49
N VAL A 41 -0.28 -10.65 -6.81
CA VAL A 41 -1.56 -11.12 -7.37
C VAL A 41 -1.93 -10.18 -8.52
N PRO A 42 -2.01 -10.68 -9.77
CA PRO A 42 -2.34 -9.83 -10.90
C PRO A 42 -3.84 -9.54 -10.97
N PHE A 43 -4.22 -8.52 -11.75
CA PHE A 43 -5.62 -8.30 -12.16
C PHE A 43 -5.76 -8.01 -13.66
N PRO A 44 -6.92 -8.30 -14.28
CA PRO A 44 -7.12 -8.12 -15.72
C PRO A 44 -7.01 -6.65 -16.16
N ALA A 45 -6.42 -6.42 -17.33
CA ALA A 45 -6.20 -5.06 -17.85
C ALA A 45 -7.51 -4.35 -18.26
N ASP A 46 -8.57 -5.10 -18.52
CA ASP A 46 -9.90 -4.62 -18.91
C ASP A 46 -10.88 -4.49 -17.73
N GLU A 47 -10.41 -4.70 -16.50
CA GLU A 47 -11.19 -4.56 -15.27
C GLU A 47 -10.71 -3.39 -14.40
N LEU A 48 -11.55 -3.01 -13.42
CA LEU A 48 -11.13 -2.11 -12.35
C LEU A 48 -10.19 -2.86 -11.40
N SER A 49 -9.27 -2.13 -10.76
CA SER A 49 -8.42 -2.71 -9.73
C SER A 49 -9.27 -3.29 -8.59
N PRO A 50 -9.23 -4.61 -8.33
CA PRO A 50 -9.97 -5.21 -7.23
C PRO A 50 -9.31 -4.82 -5.91
N ALA A 51 -10.11 -4.54 -4.87
CA ALA A 51 -9.63 -4.33 -3.50
C ALA A 51 -8.36 -3.45 -3.40
N PHE A 52 -8.34 -2.31 -4.13
CA PHE A 52 -7.22 -1.35 -4.20
C PHE A 52 -5.86 -1.92 -4.67
N ASN A 53 -5.83 -3.13 -5.22
CA ASN A 53 -4.62 -3.88 -5.55
C ASN A 53 -3.56 -3.04 -6.30
N GLY A 54 -2.37 -2.95 -5.71
CA GLY A 54 -1.20 -2.27 -6.26
C GLY A 54 -1.23 -0.75 -6.15
N GLY A 55 -2.34 -0.14 -5.68
CA GLY A 55 -2.53 1.31 -5.69
C GLY A 55 -1.68 2.09 -4.68
N VAL A 56 -1.41 3.36 -5.02
CA VAL A 56 -0.77 4.35 -4.13
C VAL A 56 -1.83 5.10 -3.33
N LEU A 57 -1.68 5.12 -2.00
CA LEU A 57 -2.68 5.62 -1.06
C LEU A 57 -2.22 6.96 -0.48
N VAL A 58 -2.68 8.06 -1.06
CA VAL A 58 -2.29 9.44 -0.72
C VAL A 58 -3.55 10.31 -0.74
N PRO A 59 -3.74 11.28 0.18
CA PRO A 59 -2.80 11.73 1.22
C PRO A 59 -3.01 11.06 2.59
N TRP A 60 -3.75 9.96 2.66
CA TRP A 60 -3.75 9.07 3.81
C TRP A 60 -3.91 7.63 3.35
N PRO A 61 -3.17 6.68 3.93
CA PRO A 61 -3.49 5.27 3.82
C PRO A 61 -4.59 4.91 4.80
N ASN A 62 -5.16 3.71 4.60
CA ASN A 62 -6.23 3.16 5.44
C ASN A 62 -7.38 4.16 5.70
N ARG A 63 -8.03 4.08 6.86
CA ARG A 63 -9.29 4.75 7.18
C ARG A 63 -9.07 6.12 7.83
N LEU A 64 -9.99 7.02 7.57
CA LEU A 64 -10.23 8.25 8.33
C LEU A 64 -11.65 8.20 8.91
N ARG A 65 -11.75 8.25 10.24
CA ARG A 65 -13.01 8.17 10.99
C ARG A 65 -13.96 9.28 10.55
N ASP A 66 -15.16 8.86 10.15
CA ASP A 66 -16.26 9.75 9.74
C ASP A 66 -15.90 10.72 8.61
N GLY A 67 -14.78 10.49 7.91
CA GLY A 67 -14.22 11.43 6.94
C GLY A 67 -13.90 12.81 7.54
N ALA A 68 -13.71 12.93 8.85
CA ALA A 68 -13.64 14.21 9.54
C ALA A 68 -12.33 14.36 10.32
N TYR A 69 -11.69 15.52 10.23
CA TYR A 69 -10.49 15.83 11.01
C TYR A 69 -10.41 17.31 11.35
N GLU A 70 -9.58 17.66 12.33
CA GLU A 70 -9.29 19.05 12.69
C GLU A 70 -7.81 19.32 12.47
N LEU A 71 -7.49 20.46 11.86
CA LEU A 71 -6.13 20.93 11.72
C LEU A 71 -6.09 22.42 12.05
N ASP A 72 -5.21 22.77 13.00
CA ASP A 72 -4.96 24.14 13.45
C ASP A 72 -6.26 24.90 13.79
N GLY A 73 -7.18 24.22 14.49
CA GLY A 73 -8.48 24.76 14.92
C GLY A 73 -9.56 24.81 13.83
N THR A 74 -9.28 24.30 12.62
CA THR A 74 -10.24 24.25 11.51
C THR A 74 -10.72 22.82 11.29
N ALA A 75 -12.03 22.63 11.29
CA ALA A 75 -12.66 21.35 10.98
C ALA A 75 -12.78 21.12 9.47
N TYR A 76 -12.47 19.91 9.03
CA TYR A 76 -12.51 19.47 7.64
C TYR A 76 -13.33 18.19 7.49
N GLN A 77 -14.00 18.03 6.35
CA GLN A 77 -14.84 16.88 6.02
C GLN A 77 -14.57 16.42 4.58
N VAL A 78 -14.03 15.21 4.43
CA VAL A 78 -13.88 14.50 3.15
C VAL A 78 -15.04 13.53 2.91
N PRO A 79 -15.27 13.08 1.66
CA PRO A 79 -16.31 12.10 1.36
C PRO A 79 -16.11 10.75 2.07
N ILE A 80 -17.21 10.12 2.47
CA ILE A 80 -17.21 8.73 2.94
C ILE A 80 -17.12 7.80 1.73
N THR A 81 -15.99 7.11 1.59
CA THR A 81 -15.72 6.17 0.49
C THR A 81 -15.87 4.71 0.90
N GLU A 82 -16.04 4.42 2.19
CA GLU A 82 -16.40 3.11 2.73
C GLU A 82 -17.70 3.21 3.56
N PRO A 83 -18.88 3.26 2.91
CA PRO A 83 -20.15 3.53 3.59
C PRO A 83 -20.51 2.55 4.70
N ARG A 84 -20.14 1.26 4.54
CA ARG A 84 -20.43 0.22 5.55
C ARG A 84 -19.75 0.48 6.90
N ARG A 85 -18.58 1.13 6.89
CA ARG A 85 -17.81 1.46 8.10
C ARG A 85 -17.86 2.95 8.44
N GLY A 86 -18.54 3.76 7.62
CA GLY A 86 -18.66 5.21 7.82
C GLY A 86 -17.31 5.92 7.79
N THR A 87 -16.40 5.49 6.94
CA THR A 87 -15.00 5.95 6.90
C THR A 87 -14.64 6.47 5.51
N ALA A 88 -13.66 7.37 5.45
CA ALA A 88 -12.97 7.71 4.21
C ALA A 88 -11.71 6.85 4.08
N LEU A 89 -11.69 5.98 3.08
CA LEU A 89 -10.69 4.94 2.92
C LEU A 89 -9.73 5.28 1.77
N HIS A 90 -8.42 5.17 2.03
CA HIS A 90 -7.33 5.18 1.04
C HIS A 90 -7.13 6.46 0.22
N GLY A 91 -7.40 7.61 0.82
CA GLY A 91 -7.01 8.88 0.23
C GLY A 91 -7.78 9.25 -1.03
N LEU A 92 -7.12 10.05 -1.86
CA LEU A 92 -7.68 10.69 -3.05
C LEU A 92 -6.99 10.23 -4.34
N ALA A 93 -5.83 9.55 -4.25
CA ALA A 93 -4.94 9.31 -5.39
C ALA A 93 -5.18 7.98 -6.13
N CYS A 94 -5.67 6.94 -5.45
CA CYS A 94 -5.74 5.56 -5.97
C CYS A 94 -6.64 5.40 -7.20
N TRP A 95 -7.57 6.34 -7.42
CA TRP A 95 -8.49 6.33 -8.58
C TRP A 95 -8.23 7.46 -9.58
N GLN A 96 -7.14 8.20 -9.42
CA GLN A 96 -6.77 9.30 -10.33
C GLN A 96 -5.88 8.80 -11.46
N ARG A 97 -5.92 9.50 -12.60
CA ARG A 97 -4.92 9.33 -13.66
C ARG A 97 -3.65 10.09 -13.29
N TRP A 98 -2.53 9.39 -13.30
CA TRP A 98 -1.21 9.96 -13.08
C TRP A 98 -0.56 10.29 -14.42
N GLY A 99 0.15 11.41 -14.51
CA GLY A 99 0.92 11.76 -15.68
C GLY A 99 2.22 10.95 -15.75
N VAL A 100 2.52 10.35 -16.89
CA VAL A 100 3.81 9.71 -17.12
C VAL A 100 4.88 10.78 -17.29
N VAL A 101 5.88 10.78 -16.42
CA VAL A 101 7.02 11.70 -16.46
C VAL A 101 8.15 11.09 -17.29
N GLU A 102 8.45 9.82 -17.04
CA GLU A 102 9.51 9.07 -17.71
C GLU A 102 9.12 7.59 -17.76
N HIS A 103 9.44 6.92 -18.86
CA HIS A 103 9.25 5.49 -19.02
C HIS A 103 10.37 4.95 -19.91
N ASP A 104 11.25 4.15 -19.31
CA ASP A 104 12.33 3.44 -19.99
C ASP A 104 12.13 1.91 -19.89
N VAL A 105 13.17 1.14 -20.24
CA VAL A 105 13.10 -0.33 -20.24
C VAL A 105 12.90 -0.90 -18.84
N ALA A 106 13.53 -0.35 -17.81
CA ALA A 106 13.57 -0.90 -16.46
C ALA A 106 12.95 0.02 -15.39
N THR A 107 12.57 1.24 -15.75
CA THR A 107 12.09 2.29 -14.85
C THR A 107 10.87 3.01 -15.44
N VAL A 108 9.92 3.37 -14.58
CA VAL A 108 8.81 4.27 -14.91
C VAL A 108 8.55 5.23 -13.76
N THR A 109 8.40 6.52 -14.08
CA THR A 109 8.01 7.56 -13.12
C THR A 109 6.67 8.16 -13.49
N LEU A 110 5.75 8.19 -12.54
CA LEU A 110 4.44 8.84 -12.66
C LEU A 110 4.31 9.98 -11.66
N GLU A 111 3.54 11.01 -12.01
CA GLU A 111 3.25 12.17 -11.17
C GLU A 111 1.74 12.43 -11.06
N LEU A 112 1.29 12.77 -9.85
CA LEU A 112 -0.04 13.31 -9.61
C LEU A 112 0.07 14.62 -8.83
N ALA A 113 -0.43 15.70 -9.43
CA ALA A 113 -0.69 16.95 -8.75
C ALA A 113 -2.09 16.92 -8.13
N LEU A 114 -2.17 16.60 -6.84
CA LEU A 114 -3.43 16.71 -6.11
C LEU A 114 -3.75 18.18 -5.88
N VAL A 115 -4.86 18.62 -6.47
CA VAL A 115 -5.42 19.95 -6.27
C VAL A 115 -6.17 20.02 -4.94
N PRO A 116 -6.32 21.22 -4.35
CA PRO A 116 -7.19 21.43 -3.20
C PRO A 116 -8.62 20.98 -3.50
N THR A 117 -9.22 20.22 -2.60
CA THR A 117 -10.62 19.78 -2.68
C THR A 117 -11.39 20.20 -1.43
N PRO A 118 -12.74 20.23 -1.48
CA PRO A 118 -13.54 20.31 -0.26
C PRO A 118 -13.13 19.20 0.72
N GLY A 119 -12.78 19.59 1.94
CA GLY A 119 -12.33 18.65 2.96
C GLY A 119 -10.83 18.36 2.96
N TYR A 120 -10.08 18.69 1.90
CA TYR A 120 -8.62 18.62 1.88
C TYR A 120 -8.06 19.79 1.04
N PRO A 121 -8.01 21.01 1.59
CA PRO A 121 -7.66 22.21 0.81
C PRO A 121 -6.14 22.41 0.64
N PHE A 122 -5.38 21.32 0.46
CA PHE A 122 -3.92 21.35 0.32
C PHE A 122 -3.51 20.92 -1.09
N SER A 123 -2.45 21.55 -1.62
CA SER A 123 -1.87 21.18 -2.92
C SER A 123 -0.61 20.37 -2.70
N VAL A 124 -0.62 19.09 -3.09
CA VAL A 124 0.56 18.22 -2.99
C VAL A 124 0.85 17.58 -4.34
N VAL A 125 2.12 17.56 -4.73
CA VAL A 125 2.60 16.87 -5.93
C VAL A 125 3.31 15.61 -5.49
N THR A 126 2.82 14.46 -5.92
CA THR A 126 3.40 13.15 -5.63
C THR A 126 4.01 12.58 -6.89
N ARG A 127 5.28 12.19 -6.82
CA ARG A 127 5.96 11.37 -7.83
C ARG A 127 6.21 9.98 -7.27
N VAL A 128 5.92 8.96 -8.08
CA VAL A 128 6.31 7.59 -7.78
C VAL A 128 7.20 7.08 -8.91
N THR A 129 8.34 6.52 -8.54
CA THR A 129 9.28 5.87 -9.45
C THR A 129 9.34 4.39 -9.11
N TYR A 130 9.05 3.55 -10.11
CA TYR A 130 9.22 2.11 -10.08
C TYR A 130 10.46 1.76 -10.89
N SER A 131 11.40 1.01 -10.34
CA SER A 131 12.58 0.51 -11.05
C SER A 131 12.82 -0.96 -10.76
N LEU A 132 13.25 -1.73 -11.76
CA LEU A 132 13.69 -3.10 -11.61
C LEU A 132 15.21 -3.19 -11.61
N GLY A 133 15.77 -3.94 -10.66
CA GLY A 133 17.20 -4.28 -10.57
C GLY A 133 17.39 -5.78 -10.34
N ASP A 134 18.64 -6.21 -10.14
CA ASP A 134 18.99 -7.62 -9.90
C ASP A 134 18.39 -8.17 -8.58
N ASP A 135 18.06 -7.29 -7.64
CA ASP A 135 17.50 -7.61 -6.33
C ASP A 135 15.95 -7.49 -6.28
N GLY A 136 15.32 -6.94 -7.32
CA GLY A 136 13.87 -6.90 -7.47
C GLY A 136 13.30 -5.56 -7.89
N LEU A 137 12.03 -5.35 -7.52
CA LEU A 137 11.30 -4.11 -7.71
C LEU A 137 11.63 -3.14 -6.58
N HIS A 138 11.98 -1.92 -6.93
CA HIS A 138 12.14 -0.78 -6.03
C HIS A 138 11.09 0.27 -6.34
N VAL A 139 10.50 0.84 -5.30
CA VAL A 139 9.46 1.86 -5.39
C VAL A 139 9.85 3.01 -4.48
N ARG A 140 10.10 4.18 -5.09
CA ARG A 140 10.37 5.43 -4.39
C ARG A 140 9.22 6.39 -4.60
N VAL A 141 8.66 6.92 -3.52
CA VAL A 141 7.64 7.97 -3.58
C VAL A 141 8.14 9.24 -2.95
N ARG A 142 7.95 10.34 -3.66
CA ARG A 142 8.26 11.69 -3.19
C ARG A 142 7.01 12.56 -3.28
N THR A 143 6.53 13.04 -2.15
CA THR A 143 5.43 14.02 -2.12
C THR A 143 5.92 15.36 -1.60
N THR A 144 5.61 16.44 -2.34
CA THR A 144 5.95 17.81 -1.97
C THR A 144 4.69 18.62 -1.79
N ASN A 145 4.58 19.36 -0.68
CA ASN A 145 3.54 20.37 -0.54
C ASN A 145 3.92 21.60 -1.37
N VAL A 146 3.15 21.88 -2.42
CA VAL A 146 3.35 23.03 -3.32
C VAL A 146 2.39 24.18 -3.02
N GLY A 147 1.53 24.01 -2.02
CA GLY A 147 0.58 25.01 -1.54
C GLY A 147 1.04 25.73 -0.26
N PRO A 148 0.25 26.73 0.18
CA PRO A 148 0.47 27.38 1.47
C PRO A 148 0.06 26.48 2.64
N GLY A 149 0.63 26.73 3.81
CA GLY A 149 0.28 26.04 5.05
C GLY A 149 0.93 24.66 5.19
N ALA A 150 0.68 24.00 6.32
CA ALA A 150 1.18 22.65 6.59
C ALA A 150 0.10 21.62 6.24
N ALA A 151 0.32 20.81 5.20
CA ALA A 151 -0.61 19.76 4.80
C ALA A 151 -0.47 18.53 5.72
N PRO A 152 -1.57 17.98 6.27
CA PRO A 152 -1.55 16.67 6.89
C PRO A 152 -1.37 15.62 5.78
N TYR A 153 -0.47 14.67 6.01
CA TYR A 153 -0.05 13.71 5.00
C TYR A 153 0.34 12.37 5.63
N GLY A 154 -0.05 11.32 4.93
CA GLY A 154 0.51 9.98 5.03
C GLY A 154 0.49 9.32 3.65
N VAL A 155 1.31 8.30 3.49
CA VAL A 155 1.36 7.48 2.28
C VAL A 155 1.37 6.01 2.65
N GLY A 156 0.68 5.21 1.84
CA GLY A 156 0.81 3.76 1.88
C GLY A 156 0.62 3.16 0.51
N PHE A 157 0.77 1.85 0.44
CA PHE A 157 0.74 1.08 -0.80
C PHE A 157 -0.05 -0.19 -0.59
N HIS A 158 -0.73 -0.67 -1.62
CA HIS A 158 -1.63 -1.81 -1.48
C HIS A 158 -1.23 -3.05 -2.31
N PRO A 159 0.04 -3.48 -2.35
CA PRO A 159 0.44 -4.67 -3.11
C PRO A 159 -0.10 -5.95 -2.44
N TRP A 160 -0.51 -6.91 -3.27
CA TRP A 160 -0.97 -8.23 -2.81
C TRP A 160 0.06 -9.29 -3.14
N LEU A 161 0.71 -9.90 -2.14
CA LEU A 161 1.63 -11.02 -2.32
C LEU A 161 0.88 -12.25 -2.88
N SER A 162 1.43 -12.85 -3.93
CA SER A 162 0.81 -13.98 -4.62
C SER A 162 1.18 -15.33 -4.01
N PRO A 163 0.20 -16.22 -3.76
CA PRO A 163 0.44 -17.62 -3.43
C PRO A 163 0.74 -18.47 -4.69
N ASN A 164 0.83 -17.84 -5.87
CA ASN A 164 1.05 -18.52 -7.16
C ASN A 164 0.01 -19.61 -7.48
N GLY A 165 -1.25 -19.31 -7.20
CA GLY A 165 -2.36 -20.24 -7.46
C GLY A 165 -2.53 -21.36 -6.43
N ALA A 166 -1.66 -21.45 -5.42
CA ALA A 166 -1.92 -22.28 -4.24
C ALA A 166 -3.06 -21.68 -3.40
N ASP A 167 -3.71 -22.53 -2.59
CA ASP A 167 -4.63 -22.04 -1.57
C ASP A 167 -3.83 -21.24 -0.53
N LEU A 168 -4.39 -20.12 -0.09
CA LEU A 168 -3.75 -19.29 0.93
C LEU A 168 -3.57 -20.05 2.24
N ASP A 169 -4.46 -21.01 2.55
CA ASP A 169 -4.38 -21.86 3.73
C ASP A 169 -3.14 -22.78 3.73
N GLU A 170 -2.59 -23.08 2.55
CA GLU A 170 -1.35 -23.88 2.39
C GLU A 170 -0.08 -23.04 2.48
N CYS A 171 -0.21 -21.71 2.52
CA CYS A 171 0.92 -20.80 2.60
C CYS A 171 1.31 -20.50 4.05
N THR A 172 2.53 -19.99 4.22
CA THR A 172 2.98 -19.42 5.50
C THR A 172 3.35 -17.95 5.36
N LEU A 173 3.05 -17.16 6.39
CA LEU A 173 3.36 -15.74 6.45
C LEU A 173 4.35 -15.46 7.58
N ARG A 174 5.33 -14.60 7.30
CA ARG A 174 6.20 -13.97 8.29
C ARG A 174 6.17 -12.45 8.11
N LEU A 175 6.16 -11.74 9.21
CA LEU A 175 6.18 -10.28 9.30
C LEU A 175 7.20 -9.84 10.34
N ASP A 176 8.08 -8.92 9.96
CA ASP A 176 9.10 -8.37 10.84
C ASP A 176 8.53 -7.18 11.66
N ALA A 177 7.61 -7.45 12.59
CA ALA A 177 7.03 -6.48 13.52
C ALA A 177 6.61 -7.12 14.85
N THR A 178 6.61 -6.36 15.96
CA THR A 178 6.34 -6.93 17.29
C THR A 178 5.02 -6.51 17.91
N THR A 179 4.39 -5.46 17.41
CA THR A 179 3.23 -4.83 18.04
C THR A 179 2.08 -4.73 17.07
N ARG A 180 0.92 -5.22 17.47
CA ARG A 180 -0.33 -5.15 16.70
C ARG A 180 -1.12 -3.92 17.14
N VAL A 181 -1.76 -3.25 16.19
CA VAL A 181 -2.73 -2.18 16.45
C VAL A 181 -4.10 -2.82 16.68
N THR A 182 -4.72 -2.56 17.84
CA THR A 182 -6.08 -3.05 18.12
C THR A 182 -7.11 -2.12 17.48
N THR A 183 -8.23 -2.66 17.01
CA THR A 183 -9.26 -1.88 16.33
C THR A 183 -10.67 -2.08 16.91
N ASP A 184 -11.55 -1.10 16.68
CA ASP A 184 -12.99 -1.26 16.88
C ASP A 184 -13.65 -2.05 15.73
N ASP A 185 -14.97 -2.22 15.77
CA ASP A 185 -15.78 -2.92 14.76
C ASP A 185 -15.78 -2.24 13.38
N ARG A 186 -15.37 -0.97 13.33
CA ARG A 186 -15.17 -0.19 12.10
C ARG A 186 -13.74 -0.27 11.59
N LEU A 187 -12.90 -1.11 12.22
CA LEU A 187 -11.47 -1.24 11.94
C LEU A 187 -10.69 0.07 12.13
N LEU A 188 -11.13 0.89 13.09
CA LEU A 188 -10.40 2.09 13.48
C LEU A 188 -9.56 1.82 14.74
N PRO A 189 -8.32 2.33 14.83
CA PRO A 189 -7.43 2.07 15.96
C PRO A 189 -8.03 2.47 17.31
N THR A 190 -7.84 1.61 18.30
CA THR A 190 -8.23 1.81 19.70
C THR A 190 -7.05 1.73 20.67
N GLY A 191 -5.91 1.24 20.21
CA GLY A 191 -4.71 1.04 21.01
C GLY A 191 -3.71 0.12 20.31
N THR A 192 -2.77 -0.40 21.09
CA THR A 192 -1.76 -1.36 20.64
C THR A 192 -1.57 -2.46 21.68
N GLU A 193 -1.17 -3.64 21.21
CA GLU A 193 -0.84 -4.78 22.05
C GLU A 193 0.37 -5.53 21.48
N PRO A 194 1.19 -6.22 22.31
CA PRO A 194 2.21 -7.12 21.78
C PRO A 194 1.57 -8.19 20.89
N ALA A 195 2.15 -8.42 19.72
CA ALA A 195 1.71 -9.48 18.82
C ALA A 195 1.82 -10.84 19.54
N SER A 196 0.72 -11.60 19.52
CA SER A 196 0.62 -12.88 20.24
C SER A 196 -0.33 -13.85 19.52
N GLY A 197 -0.23 -15.14 19.83
CA GLY A 197 -1.10 -16.17 19.26
C GLY A 197 -0.99 -16.28 17.74
N SER A 198 -2.12 -16.30 17.04
CA SER A 198 -2.20 -16.34 15.56
C SER A 198 -1.76 -15.03 14.90
N PHE A 199 -1.68 -13.93 15.65
CA PHE A 199 -1.23 -12.62 15.18
C PHE A 199 0.27 -12.40 15.38
N ASP A 200 0.97 -13.35 16.03
CA ASP A 200 2.43 -13.31 16.15
C ASP A 200 3.10 -13.95 14.93
N LEU A 201 3.42 -13.09 13.97
CA LEU A 201 3.97 -13.43 12.67
C LEU A 201 5.50 -13.25 12.59
N ARG A 202 6.20 -13.05 13.72
CA ARG A 202 7.67 -12.88 13.74
C ARG A 202 8.41 -14.11 13.21
N GLU A 203 7.81 -15.27 13.40
CA GLU A 203 8.20 -16.53 12.78
C GLU A 203 7.16 -16.91 11.72
N ALA A 204 7.56 -17.73 10.73
CA ALA A 204 6.64 -18.20 9.71
C ALA A 204 5.46 -18.99 10.31
N ARG A 205 4.23 -18.59 10.02
CA ARG A 205 2.99 -19.22 10.50
C ARG A 205 2.09 -19.65 9.34
N PRO A 206 1.43 -20.83 9.41
CA PRO A 206 0.38 -21.20 8.46
C PRO A 206 -0.76 -20.18 8.48
N LEU A 207 -1.31 -19.88 7.30
CA LEU A 207 -2.45 -18.97 7.15
C LEU A 207 -3.82 -19.68 7.22
N ALA A 208 -3.84 -21.00 7.37
CA ALA A 208 -5.07 -21.78 7.54
C ALA A 208 -5.91 -21.26 8.71
N GLY A 209 -7.12 -20.78 8.41
CA GLY A 209 -8.05 -20.22 9.40
C GLY A 209 -7.60 -18.90 10.04
N VAL A 210 -6.58 -18.24 9.49
CA VAL A 210 -6.11 -16.93 9.93
C VAL A 210 -6.80 -15.84 9.11
N ASP A 211 -7.54 -14.98 9.81
CA ASP A 211 -8.23 -13.80 9.26
C ASP A 211 -7.51 -12.55 9.78
N LEU A 212 -6.83 -11.85 8.87
CA LEU A 212 -6.08 -10.64 9.14
C LEU A 212 -6.72 -9.48 8.37
N ASP A 213 -6.89 -8.36 9.07
CA ASP A 213 -7.06 -7.01 8.52
C ASP A 213 -6.45 -6.04 9.53
N ASP A 214 -5.17 -6.25 9.82
CA ASP A 214 -4.50 -5.74 11.02
C ASP A 214 -3.27 -4.90 10.67
N ALA A 215 -3.11 -3.78 11.38
CA ALA A 215 -1.90 -2.99 11.34
C ALA A 215 -0.88 -3.46 12.39
N TYR A 216 0.39 -3.35 12.05
CA TYR A 216 1.52 -3.66 12.90
C TYR A 216 2.53 -2.51 12.92
N VAL A 217 3.08 -2.26 14.10
CA VAL A 217 4.10 -1.25 14.38
C VAL A 217 5.24 -1.89 15.17
N ASP A 218 6.23 -1.08 15.56
CA ASP A 218 7.47 -1.55 16.21
C ASP A 218 8.17 -2.59 15.34
N VAL A 219 8.51 -2.14 14.12
CA VAL A 219 9.07 -2.99 13.07
C VAL A 219 10.47 -3.47 13.41
N LEU A 220 10.70 -4.75 13.16
CA LEU A 220 12.02 -5.37 13.21
C LEU A 220 12.75 -5.10 11.90
N ARG A 221 14.06 -4.94 12.00
CA ARG A 221 14.96 -4.58 10.90
C ARG A 221 16.08 -5.60 10.83
N ASP A 222 16.41 -6.05 9.63
CA ASP A 222 17.62 -6.84 9.41
C ASP A 222 18.89 -5.97 9.36
N ASP A 223 20.03 -6.59 9.06
CA ASP A 223 21.34 -5.91 9.00
C ASP A 223 21.43 -4.87 7.87
N ASP A 224 20.58 -4.98 6.84
CA ASP A 224 20.46 -4.01 5.75
C ASP A 224 19.47 -2.88 6.09
N GLY A 225 18.89 -2.91 7.30
CA GLY A 225 17.91 -1.91 7.75
C GLY A 225 16.53 -2.10 7.14
N LEU A 226 16.21 -3.29 6.64
CA LEU A 226 14.94 -3.60 5.99
C LEU A 226 14.00 -4.35 6.93
N SER A 227 12.73 -3.94 6.94
CA SER A 227 11.64 -4.70 7.54
C SER A 227 10.86 -5.39 6.43
N TRP A 228 10.43 -6.64 6.63
CA TRP A 228 9.84 -7.45 5.59
C TRP A 228 8.50 -8.07 5.95
N THR A 229 7.69 -8.29 4.92
CA THR A 229 6.59 -9.26 4.90
C THR A 229 6.90 -10.33 3.86
N ARG A 230 6.79 -11.61 4.24
CA ARG A 230 7.19 -12.77 3.43
C ARG A 230 6.10 -13.82 3.39
N LEU A 231 5.59 -14.12 2.19
CA LEU A 231 4.60 -15.15 1.92
C LEU A 231 5.27 -16.34 1.22
N ALA A 232 5.50 -17.42 1.95
CA ALA A 232 6.06 -18.65 1.39
C ALA A 232 4.94 -19.58 0.90
N ALA A 233 5.04 -20.00 -0.36
CA ALA A 233 4.09 -20.88 -1.02
C ALA A 233 4.58 -22.34 -1.04
N PRO A 234 3.70 -23.34 -1.27
CA PRO A 234 4.07 -24.76 -1.27
C PRO A 234 5.10 -25.17 -2.33
N ASP A 235 5.30 -24.35 -3.37
CA ASP A 235 6.32 -24.58 -4.39
C ASP A 235 7.75 -24.20 -3.96
N GLY A 236 7.92 -23.81 -2.70
CA GLY A 236 9.23 -23.56 -2.07
C GLY A 236 9.82 -22.18 -2.35
N ARG A 237 9.08 -21.27 -3.02
CA ARG A 237 9.49 -19.87 -3.20
C ARG A 237 8.70 -18.94 -2.28
N THR A 238 9.26 -17.76 -2.04
CA THR A 238 8.66 -16.77 -1.16
C THR A 238 8.50 -15.43 -1.86
N ALA A 239 7.26 -15.00 -2.05
CA ALA A 239 6.98 -13.63 -2.48
C ALA A 239 7.18 -12.69 -1.28
N ALA A 240 7.96 -11.63 -1.45
CA ALA A 240 8.37 -10.78 -0.35
C ALA A 240 8.28 -9.29 -0.70
N ILE A 241 7.90 -8.48 0.28
CA ILE A 241 7.97 -7.02 0.25
C ILE A 241 8.85 -6.57 1.41
N TRP A 242 9.68 -5.58 1.17
CA TRP A 242 10.46 -4.88 2.19
C TRP A 242 10.12 -3.40 2.20
N MET A 243 10.30 -2.75 3.33
CA MET A 243 10.36 -1.29 3.43
C MET A 243 11.64 -0.87 4.15
N ASP A 244 12.20 0.27 3.79
CA ASP A 244 13.38 0.84 4.47
C ASP A 244 12.96 1.68 5.69
N SER A 245 13.92 2.37 6.32
CA SER A 245 13.70 3.17 7.53
C SER A 245 12.78 4.38 7.35
N THR A 246 12.34 4.71 6.13
CA THR A 246 11.42 5.83 5.86
C THR A 246 9.97 5.53 6.23
N MET A 247 9.63 4.27 6.50
CA MET A 247 8.32 3.82 6.94
C MET A 247 8.46 2.84 8.10
N ASP A 248 7.49 2.78 9.00
CA ASP A 248 7.56 1.97 10.23
C ASP A 248 6.25 1.26 10.57
N THR A 249 5.32 1.21 9.61
CA THR A 249 3.98 0.65 9.80
C THR A 249 3.68 -0.33 8.67
N TRP A 250 3.15 -1.49 9.03
CA TRP A 250 2.57 -2.46 8.11
C TRP A 250 1.05 -2.51 8.29
N GLN A 251 0.29 -2.68 7.21
CA GLN A 251 -1.05 -3.26 7.24
C GLN A 251 -1.01 -4.61 6.53
N VAL A 252 -1.64 -5.62 7.12
CA VAL A 252 -1.68 -6.97 6.56
C VAL A 252 -3.12 -7.44 6.48
N CYS A 253 -3.58 -7.79 5.27
CA CYS A 253 -4.93 -8.27 5.03
C CYS A 253 -4.92 -9.60 4.25
N THR A 254 -5.58 -10.64 4.76
CA THR A 254 -5.73 -11.93 4.06
C THR A 254 -6.92 -11.93 3.10
N GLY A 255 -7.64 -10.83 2.98
CA GLY A 255 -8.71 -10.66 1.99
C GLY A 255 -9.99 -11.42 2.32
N ASP A 256 -10.23 -11.80 3.57
CA ASP A 256 -11.43 -12.56 3.98
C ASP A 256 -12.73 -11.76 3.78
N HIS A 257 -12.63 -10.43 3.92
CA HIS A 257 -13.77 -9.50 3.90
C HIS A 257 -13.86 -8.65 2.63
N VAL A 258 -13.07 -8.97 1.60
CA VAL A 258 -13.14 -8.30 0.29
C VAL A 258 -14.22 -8.91 -0.61
N ASP A 259 -14.29 -8.45 -1.87
CA ASP A 259 -15.21 -9.01 -2.84
C ASP A 259 -15.04 -10.55 -2.95
N PRO A 260 -16.13 -11.33 -2.99
CA PRO A 260 -16.05 -12.79 -3.08
C PRO A 260 -15.19 -13.31 -4.23
N ALA A 261 -15.07 -12.59 -5.35
CA ALA A 261 -14.25 -12.98 -6.49
C ALA A 261 -12.74 -12.82 -6.23
N PHE A 262 -12.36 -12.00 -5.25
CA PHE A 262 -10.96 -11.72 -4.90
C PHE A 262 -10.58 -12.21 -3.48
N ARG A 263 -11.52 -12.86 -2.78
CA ARG A 263 -11.35 -13.35 -1.41
C ARG A 263 -10.17 -14.31 -1.32
N ARG A 264 -9.27 -14.07 -0.36
CA ARG A 264 -8.09 -14.90 -0.07
C ARG A 264 -7.26 -15.25 -1.31
N SER A 265 -7.24 -14.35 -2.31
CA SER A 265 -6.43 -14.50 -3.53
C SER A 265 -4.92 -14.34 -3.27
N GLY A 266 -4.56 -13.78 -2.12
CA GLY A 266 -3.21 -13.56 -1.62
C GLY A 266 -3.24 -12.77 -0.32
N VAL A 267 -2.12 -12.14 0.03
CA VAL A 267 -2.01 -11.27 1.22
C VAL A 267 -1.71 -9.85 0.80
N ALA A 268 -2.59 -8.89 1.08
CA ALA A 268 -2.22 -7.49 1.02
C ALA A 268 -1.18 -7.22 2.11
N ALA A 269 0.01 -6.79 1.73
CA ALA A 269 1.13 -6.51 2.63
C ALA A 269 1.58 -5.08 2.37
N GLU A 270 1.03 -4.16 3.16
CA GLU A 270 0.95 -2.75 2.86
C GLU A 270 1.98 -1.97 3.70
N PRO A 271 3.12 -1.54 3.14
CA PRO A 271 3.99 -0.61 3.83
C PRO A 271 3.31 0.77 3.90
N MET A 272 3.33 1.39 5.06
CA MET A 272 2.67 2.68 5.31
C MET A 272 3.56 3.61 6.15
N SER A 273 3.45 4.91 5.90
CA SER A 273 4.10 5.95 6.71
C SER A 273 3.34 6.29 7.98
N CYS A 274 2.07 5.88 8.09
CA CYS A 274 1.24 6.11 9.27
C CYS A 274 0.14 5.07 9.38
N ILE A 275 -0.44 4.94 10.58
CA ILE A 275 -1.59 4.07 10.83
C ILE A 275 -2.91 4.73 10.37
N ALA A 276 -3.99 3.95 10.41
CA ALA A 276 -5.34 4.47 10.23
C ALA A 276 -5.66 5.61 11.22
N ASP A 277 -6.51 6.53 10.79
CA ASP A 277 -7.01 7.68 11.54
C ASP A 277 -5.94 8.72 11.94
N ALA A 278 -4.73 8.65 11.37
CA ALA A 278 -3.60 9.53 11.67
C ALA A 278 -3.91 11.03 11.54
N PHE A 279 -4.81 11.43 10.63
CA PHE A 279 -5.22 12.83 10.49
C PHE A 279 -5.93 13.37 11.74
N ARG A 280 -6.57 12.51 12.52
CA ARG A 280 -7.25 12.86 13.78
C ARG A 280 -6.36 12.64 14.99
N THR A 281 -5.63 11.53 15.01
CA THR A 281 -4.83 11.13 16.18
C THR A 281 -3.46 11.80 16.21
N GLY A 282 -2.94 12.21 15.05
CA GLY A 282 -1.58 12.68 14.87
C GLY A 282 -0.52 11.57 14.91
N ASP A 283 -0.92 10.31 15.12
CA ASP A 283 0.02 9.19 15.23
C ASP A 283 0.71 8.95 13.88
N ARG A 284 2.04 9.10 13.87
CA ARG A 284 2.91 9.03 12.68
C ARG A 284 2.48 9.95 11.52
N LEU A 285 1.64 10.94 11.80
CA LEU A 285 1.18 11.87 10.78
C LEU A 285 2.35 12.77 10.35
N VAL A 286 2.61 12.82 9.05
CA VAL A 286 3.55 13.79 8.51
C VAL A 286 2.82 15.13 8.32
N ARG A 287 3.45 16.22 8.76
CA ARG A 287 3.03 17.57 8.41
C ARG A 287 4.00 18.15 7.39
N LEU A 288 3.55 18.27 6.15
CA LEU A 288 4.33 18.85 5.06
C LEU A 288 4.13 20.36 5.04
N THR A 289 5.10 21.13 5.52
CA THR A 289 5.12 22.59 5.35
C THR A 289 5.32 22.99 3.89
N THR A 290 5.01 24.23 3.51
CA THR A 290 5.19 24.72 2.13
C THR A 290 6.60 24.48 1.62
N GLY A 291 6.71 23.80 0.47
CA GLY A 291 7.97 23.43 -0.17
C GLY A 291 8.65 22.19 0.43
N GLN A 292 8.16 21.66 1.55
CA GLN A 292 8.71 20.46 2.17
C GLN A 292 8.35 19.22 1.35
N THR A 293 9.32 18.31 1.28
CA THR A 293 9.17 16.98 0.70
C THR A 293 9.18 15.93 1.80
N HIS A 294 8.31 14.92 1.67
CA HIS A 294 8.46 13.62 2.33
C HIS A 294 8.76 12.57 1.26
N GLU A 295 9.65 11.64 1.59
CA GLU A 295 10.11 10.61 0.68
C GLU A 295 10.15 9.27 1.38
N VAL A 296 9.63 8.23 0.71
CA VAL A 296 9.63 6.86 1.22
C VAL A 296 10.10 5.86 0.16
N THR A 297 10.68 4.75 0.63
CA THR A 297 11.15 3.66 -0.23
C THR A 297 10.71 2.30 0.29
N TRP A 298 10.26 1.46 -0.62
CA TRP A 298 9.99 0.04 -0.39
C TRP A 298 10.28 -0.75 -1.67
N GLY A 299 10.24 -2.06 -1.58
CA GLY A 299 10.41 -2.91 -2.76
C GLY A 299 9.88 -4.31 -2.57
N ALA A 300 10.01 -5.12 -3.62
CA ALA A 300 9.51 -6.49 -3.64
C ALA A 300 10.36 -7.42 -4.49
N THR A 301 10.39 -8.69 -4.12
CA THR A 301 11.18 -9.70 -4.81
C THR A 301 10.64 -11.11 -4.60
N LEU A 302 11.25 -12.09 -5.28
CA LEU A 302 10.96 -13.51 -5.13
C LEU A 302 12.18 -14.23 -4.55
N LEU A 303 12.10 -14.64 -3.29
CA LEU A 303 13.15 -15.42 -2.60
C LEU A 303 13.04 -16.92 -2.92
#